data_AF-A0AAJ3H4C6-F1
#
_entry.id   AF-A0AAJ3H4C6-F1
#
_cell.length_a   1.000
_cell.length_b   1.000
_cell.length_c   1.000
_cell.angle_alpha   90.00
_cell.angle_beta   90.00
_cell.angle_gamma   90.00
#
_symmetry.space_group_name_H-M   'P 1'
#
loop_
_entity.id
_entity.type
_entity.pdbx_description
1 polymer ?
#
loop_
_entity_poly.entity_id
_entity_poly.type
_entity_poly.pdbx_seq_one_letter_code
_entity_poly.pdbx_strand_id
1 'polypeptide(L)'
;MTSSAHICYNSKRLGLTLSDVARHLRENSSWHVSVTEWRGYGMVIPQLLVHTPTPFLIQIEDDPDWVPGEIQEIIEWENLDPNAEIAQKIAECDARLAIQSTTPDQVINDGSSITVSTLGSAIDPCDPDISDVLMLLCRKLEGVIHDCVNGGVTVR
;
A
#
# COMPACT_ATOMS: atom_id res chain seq x y z
N MET A 1 8.93 -2.27 7.76
CA MET A 1 7.64 -2.98 7.59
C MET A 1 7.48 -3.21 6.11
N THR A 2 7.27 -4.46 5.69
CA THR A 2 7.03 -4.84 4.30
C THR A 2 5.59 -4.50 3.94
N SER A 3 5.39 -3.79 2.83
CA SER A 3 4.05 -3.52 2.31
C SER A 3 3.62 -4.69 1.42
N SER A 4 2.36 -5.08 1.49
CA SER A 4 1.78 -6.09 0.60
C SER A 4 1.33 -5.49 -0.74
N ALA A 5 1.02 -4.20 -0.75
CA ALA A 5 0.72 -3.46 -1.97
C ALA A 5 1.00 -1.98 -1.78
N HIS A 6 1.18 -1.28 -2.90
CA HIS A 6 1.22 0.17 -2.97
C HIS A 6 0.13 0.69 -3.90
N ILE A 7 -0.53 1.78 -3.52
CA ILE A 7 -1.33 2.59 -4.46
C ILE A 7 -0.61 3.91 -4.67
N CYS A 8 0.16 4.01 -5.75
CA CYS A 8 0.94 5.19 -6.12
C CYS A 8 0.05 6.24 -6.77
N TYR A 9 0.25 7.51 -6.42
CA TYR A 9 -0.53 8.62 -6.95
C TYR A 9 0.29 9.91 -6.98
N ASN A 10 -0.21 10.90 -7.72
CA ASN A 10 0.36 12.24 -7.80
C ASN A 10 -0.32 13.15 -6.75
N SER A 11 0.39 13.40 -5.65
CA SER A 11 -0.09 14.22 -4.52
C SER A 11 -0.30 15.69 -4.90
N LYS A 12 0.41 16.21 -5.91
CA LYS A 12 0.21 17.59 -6.41
C LYS A 12 -1.15 17.76 -7.08
N ARG A 13 -1.72 16.69 -7.64
CA ARG A 13 -3.08 16.68 -8.19
C ARG A 13 -4.15 16.49 -7.10
N LEU A 14 -3.81 15.76 -6.04
CA LEU A 14 -4.74 15.35 -4.99
C LEU A 14 -4.12 15.58 -3.61
N GLY A 15 -4.59 16.63 -2.91
CA GLY A 15 -4.27 16.86 -1.50
C GLY A 15 -4.96 15.83 -0.59
N LEU A 16 -4.50 14.59 -0.63
CA LEU A 16 -5.10 13.46 0.06
C LEU A 16 -4.73 13.46 1.54
N THR A 17 -5.72 13.30 2.41
CA THR A 17 -5.49 13.01 3.83
C THR A 17 -6.00 11.62 4.19
N LEU A 18 -5.50 11.02 5.28
CA LEU A 18 -6.05 9.77 5.81
C LEU A 18 -7.54 9.91 6.19
N SER A 19 -7.99 11.10 6.57
CA SER A 19 -9.42 11.35 6.81
C SER A 19 -10.25 11.25 5.53
N ASP A 20 -9.71 11.69 4.39
CA ASP A 20 -10.39 11.57 3.09
C ASP A 20 -10.42 10.12 2.60
N VAL A 21 -9.34 9.36 2.84
CA VAL A 21 -9.31 7.91 2.58
C VAL A 21 -10.37 7.21 3.44
N ALA A 22 -10.39 7.46 4.74
CA ALA A 22 -11.35 6.84 5.66
C ALA A 22 -12.79 7.19 5.32
N ARG A 23 -13.07 8.45 4.99
CA ARG A 23 -14.40 8.90 4.56
C ARG A 23 -14.83 8.16 3.30
N HIS A 24 -13.97 8.11 2.29
CA HIS A 24 -14.30 7.46 1.03
C HIS A 24 -14.60 5.97 1.20
N LEU A 25 -13.79 5.25 1.97
CA LEU A 25 -14.03 3.84 2.26
C LEU A 25 -15.35 3.61 3.00
N ARG A 26 -15.68 4.44 4.00
CA ARG A 26 -16.94 4.33 4.75
C ARG A 26 -18.18 4.64 3.90
N GLU A 27 -18.04 5.51 2.91
CA GLU A 27 -19.14 5.90 2.01
C GLU A 27 -19.35 4.91 0.85
N ASN A 28 -18.29 4.18 0.45
CA ASN A 28 -18.30 3.39 -0.79
C ASN A 28 -17.97 1.90 -0.60
N SER A 29 -17.77 1.44 0.63
CA SER A 29 -17.60 0.02 0.97
C SER A 29 -18.46 -0.35 2.18
N SER A 30 -18.70 -1.64 2.36
CA SER A 30 -19.35 -2.19 3.56
C SER A 30 -18.40 -2.34 4.75
N TRP A 31 -17.11 -2.07 4.56
CA TRP A 31 -16.09 -2.34 5.56
C TRP A 31 -16.04 -1.26 6.65
N HIS A 32 -15.90 -1.71 7.90
CA HIS A 32 -15.59 -0.79 8.98
C HIS A 32 -14.16 -0.27 8.84
N VAL A 33 -13.97 1.02 9.10
CA VAL A 33 -12.64 1.67 9.07
C VAL A 33 -12.41 2.44 10.35
N SER A 34 -11.33 2.14 11.05
CA SER A 34 -10.91 2.81 12.28
C SER A 34 -9.62 3.59 12.03
N VAL A 35 -9.44 4.69 12.75
CA VAL A 35 -8.15 5.40 12.79
C VAL A 35 -7.28 4.72 13.85
N THR A 36 -6.03 4.48 13.52
CA THR A 36 -5.01 3.95 14.41
C THR A 36 -3.69 4.69 14.15
N GLU A 37 -2.63 4.28 14.83
CA GLU A 37 -1.31 4.86 14.65
C GLU A 37 -0.24 3.83 15.01
N TRP A 38 0.88 3.88 14.28
CA TRP A 38 2.10 3.21 14.70
C TRP A 38 2.90 4.13 15.61
N ARG A 39 3.48 3.58 16.67
CA ARG A 39 4.32 4.31 17.63
C ARG A 39 5.66 3.59 17.80
N GLY A 40 6.75 4.29 17.56
CA GLY A 40 8.09 3.73 17.74
C GLY A 40 9.18 4.78 17.59
N TYR A 41 10.29 4.62 18.31
CA TYR A 41 11.45 5.53 18.26
C TYR A 41 11.11 7.02 18.48
N GLY A 42 10.08 7.32 19.28
CA GLY A 42 9.60 8.68 19.53
C GLY A 42 8.75 9.28 18.40
N MET A 43 8.48 8.52 17.34
CA MET A 43 7.62 8.90 16.23
C MET A 43 6.21 8.33 16.39
N VAL A 44 5.23 9.06 15.86
CA VAL A 44 3.83 8.64 15.76
C VAL A 44 3.41 8.79 14.31
N ILE A 45 3.02 7.68 13.69
CA ILE A 45 2.63 7.63 12.28
C ILE A 45 1.14 7.26 12.20
N PRO A 46 0.26 8.18 11.77
CA PRO A 46 -1.16 7.89 11.63
C PRO A 46 -1.43 6.83 10.56
N GLN A 47 -2.40 5.96 10.82
CA GLN A 47 -2.78 4.85 9.94
C GLN A 47 -4.30 4.64 9.96
N LEU A 48 -4.83 3.92 8.98
CA LEU A 48 -6.19 3.39 9.01
C LEU A 48 -6.14 1.87 9.16
N LEU A 49 -7.04 1.33 9.97
CA LEU A 49 -7.33 -0.10 10.04
C LEU A 49 -8.62 -0.37 9.27
N VAL A 50 -8.55 -1.20 8.24
CA VAL A 50 -9.70 -1.67 7.46
C VAL A 50 -10.07 -3.07 7.92
N HIS A 51 -11.32 -3.26 8.34
CA HIS A 51 -11.80 -4.51 8.95
C HIS A 51 -12.47 -5.42 7.93
N THR A 52 -11.70 -5.88 6.93
CA THR A 52 -12.05 -7.03 6.08
C THR A 52 -11.91 -8.34 6.88
N PRO A 53 -12.25 -9.53 6.33
CA PRO A 53 -12.00 -10.81 7.00
C PRO A 53 -10.52 -11.02 7.33
N THR A 54 -9.63 -10.42 6.54
CA THR A 54 -8.20 -10.30 6.81
C THR A 54 -7.80 -8.84 7.00
N PRO A 55 -7.88 -8.30 8.24
CA PRO A 55 -7.69 -6.87 8.49
C PRO A 55 -6.30 -6.37 8.12
N PHE A 56 -6.25 -5.18 7.50
CA PHE A 56 -5.01 -4.56 7.06
C PHE A 56 -4.94 -3.08 7.38
N LEU A 57 -3.71 -2.56 7.36
CA LEU A 57 -3.40 -1.16 7.62
C LEU A 57 -3.18 -0.41 6.31
N ILE A 58 -3.59 0.85 6.30
CA ILE A 58 -3.28 1.82 5.24
C ILE A 58 -2.54 2.99 5.85
N GLN A 59 -1.40 3.34 5.26
CA GLN A 59 -0.61 4.52 5.62
C GLN A 59 -0.36 5.38 4.39
N ILE A 60 -0.32 6.69 4.54
CA ILE A 60 0.18 7.59 3.49
C ILE A 60 1.70 7.70 3.66
N GLU A 61 2.42 7.50 2.57
CA GLU A 61 3.85 7.77 2.47
C GLU A 61 4.07 8.78 1.34
N ASP A 62 4.62 9.95 1.69
CA ASP A 62 4.76 11.11 0.81
C ASP A 62 6.08 11.88 1.03
N ASP A 63 7.07 11.22 1.65
CA ASP A 63 8.37 11.81 1.89
C ASP A 63 9.11 12.06 0.56
N PRO A 64 9.40 13.33 0.23
CA PRO A 64 9.94 13.69 -1.08
C PRO A 64 11.36 13.19 -1.31
N ASP A 65 12.10 12.80 -0.26
CA ASP A 65 13.50 12.40 -0.37
C ASP A 65 13.66 10.97 -0.87
N TRP A 66 12.68 10.09 -0.63
CA TRP A 66 12.80 8.67 -0.95
C TRP A 66 11.57 8.04 -1.61
N VAL A 67 10.34 8.49 -1.33
CA VAL A 67 9.12 7.88 -1.90
C VAL A 67 9.10 7.95 -3.43
N PRO A 68 9.38 9.10 -4.08
CA PRO A 68 9.38 9.17 -5.54
C PRO A 68 10.41 8.23 -6.17
N GLY A 69 11.57 8.07 -5.54
CA GLY A 69 12.63 7.17 -6.01
C GLY A 69 12.18 5.71 -6.01
N GLU A 70 11.66 5.23 -4.87
CA GLU A 70 11.14 3.86 -4.77
C GLU A 70 9.97 3.59 -5.73
N ILE A 71 9.12 4.58 -5.98
CA ILE A 71 8.03 4.44 -6.96
C ILE A 71 8.58 4.23 -8.38
N GLN A 72 9.66 4.91 -8.76
CA GLN A 72 10.26 4.69 -10.10
C GLN A 72 10.83 3.28 -10.25
N GLU A 73 11.37 2.69 -9.17
CA GLU A 73 11.95 1.34 -9.20
C GLU A 73 10.92 0.27 -9.61
N ILE A 74 9.62 0.52 -9.42
CA ILE A 74 8.53 -0.35 -9.90
C ILE A 74 8.63 -0.61 -11.41
N ILE A 75 9.02 0.39 -12.20
CA ILE A 75 9.17 0.26 -13.67
C ILE A 75 10.23 -0.82 -13.99
N GLU A 76 11.33 -0.82 -13.26
CA GLU A 76 12.41 -1.78 -13.43
C GLU A 76 12.05 -3.16 -12.88
N TRP A 77 11.47 -3.21 -11.68
CA TRP A 77 11.07 -4.46 -11.02
C TRP A 77 10.03 -5.25 -11.81
N GLU A 78 9.09 -4.54 -12.42
CA GLU A 78 8.02 -5.13 -13.21
C GLU A 78 8.38 -5.22 -14.71
N ASN A 79 9.63 -4.86 -15.06
CA ASN A 79 10.17 -4.89 -16.41
C ASN A 79 9.24 -4.21 -17.45
N LEU A 80 8.70 -3.05 -17.07
CA LEU A 80 7.80 -2.26 -17.89
C LEU A 80 8.57 -1.50 -18.98
N ASP A 81 7.99 -1.36 -20.17
CA ASP A 81 8.52 -0.44 -21.17
C ASP A 81 8.42 1.01 -20.62
N PRO A 82 9.53 1.75 -20.49
CA PRO A 82 9.52 3.12 -19.99
C PRO A 82 8.64 4.08 -20.81
N ASN A 83 8.33 3.73 -22.06
CA ASN A 83 7.48 4.52 -22.94
C ASN A 83 6.00 4.11 -22.87
N ALA A 84 5.67 3.03 -22.16
CA ALA A 84 4.28 2.63 -21.96
C ALA A 84 3.55 3.64 -21.08
N GLU A 85 2.25 3.82 -21.33
CA GLU A 85 1.38 4.73 -20.59
C GLU A 85 1.45 4.47 -19.07
N ILE A 86 1.51 3.20 -18.66
CA ILE A 86 1.62 2.81 -17.26
C ILE A 86 2.94 3.27 -16.61
N ALA A 87 4.06 3.16 -17.33
CA ALA A 87 5.36 3.61 -16.84
C ALA A 87 5.41 5.14 -16.72
N GLN A 88 4.83 5.85 -17.69
CA GLN A 88 4.67 7.31 -17.62
C GLN A 88 3.80 7.74 -16.44
N LYS A 89 2.71 7.01 -16.18
CA LYS A 89 1.83 7.28 -15.04
C LYS A 89 2.54 7.04 -13.70
N ILE A 90 3.32 5.97 -13.58
CA ILE A 90 4.19 5.74 -12.41
C ILE A 90 5.20 6.88 -12.27
N ALA A 91 5.79 7.33 -13.38
CA ALA A 91 6.79 8.38 -13.38
C ALA A 91 6.29 9.71 -12.82
N GLU A 92 4.99 9.98 -12.93
CA GLU A 92 4.32 11.17 -12.39
C GLU A 92 3.92 11.07 -10.91
N CYS A 93 4.00 9.88 -10.31
CA CYS A 93 3.60 9.66 -8.92
C CYS A 93 4.71 10.09 -7.95
N ASP A 94 4.32 10.70 -6.83
CA ASP A 94 5.24 11.19 -5.79
C ASP A 94 4.81 10.81 -4.36
N ALA A 95 3.69 10.11 -4.22
CA ALA A 95 3.19 9.57 -2.95
C ALA A 95 2.54 8.21 -3.17
N ARG A 96 2.39 7.43 -2.08
CA ARG A 96 1.71 6.14 -2.11
C ARG A 96 0.85 5.89 -0.87
N LEU A 97 -0.20 5.07 -1.05
CA LEU A 97 -0.81 4.35 0.06
C LEU A 97 -0.06 3.04 0.26
N ALA A 98 0.59 2.88 1.41
CA ALA A 98 1.22 1.63 1.81
C ALA A 98 0.20 0.72 2.50
N ILE A 99 0.02 -0.48 1.95
CA ILE A 99 -0.90 -1.50 2.47
C ILE A 99 -0.08 -2.50 3.28
N GLN A 100 -0.37 -2.64 4.55
CA GLN A 100 0.46 -3.40 5.49
C GLN A 100 -0.37 -4.42 6.27
N SER A 101 0.24 -5.55 6.63
CA SER A 101 -0.38 -6.49 7.55
C SER A 101 -0.52 -5.91 8.97
N THR A 102 -1.53 -6.37 9.70
CA THR A 102 -1.74 -6.04 11.12
C THR A 102 -0.83 -6.84 12.06
N THR A 103 -0.16 -7.89 11.56
CA THR A 103 0.75 -8.74 12.32
C THR A 103 2.18 -8.59 11.81
N PRO A 104 3.19 -8.42 12.70
CA PRO A 104 4.57 -8.36 12.27
C PRO A 104 5.07 -9.72 11.79
N ASP A 105 6.02 -9.70 10.84
CA ASP A 105 6.79 -10.88 10.45
C ASP A 105 7.53 -11.45 11.68
N GLN A 106 7.44 -12.76 11.91
CA GLN A 106 8.28 -13.41 12.91
C GLN A 106 9.58 -13.87 12.25
N VAL A 107 10.70 -13.31 12.69
CA VAL A 107 12.03 -13.78 12.32
C VAL A 107 12.48 -14.82 13.35
N ILE A 108 12.54 -16.08 12.95
CA ILE A 108 13.11 -17.16 13.75
C ILE A 108 14.53 -17.41 13.25
N ASN A 109 15.51 -17.24 14.13
CA ASN A 109 16.90 -17.56 13.87
C ASN A 109 17.33 -18.70 14.80
N ASP A 110 17.59 -19.88 14.23
CA ASP A 110 17.99 -21.09 14.97
C ASP A 110 19.51 -21.35 14.92
N GLY A 111 20.30 -20.41 14.40
CA GLY A 111 21.75 -20.52 14.25
C GLY A 111 22.21 -21.34 13.03
N SER A 112 21.29 -21.98 12.30
CA SER A 112 21.57 -22.72 11.06
C SER A 112 20.80 -22.19 9.85
N SER A 113 19.69 -21.49 10.09
CA SER A 113 18.88 -20.82 9.08
C SER A 113 18.18 -19.59 9.66
N ILE A 114 17.90 -18.60 8.81
CA ILE A 114 16.97 -17.52 9.11
C ILE A 114 15.66 -17.89 8.44
N THR A 115 14.64 -18.21 9.23
CA THR A 115 13.29 -18.45 8.73
C THR A 115 12.44 -17.24 9.06
N VAL A 116 12.04 -16.49 8.04
CA VAL A 116 11.04 -15.43 8.17
C VAL A 116 9.67 -16.09 8.01
N SER A 117 8.89 -16.13 9.08
CA SER A 117 7.55 -16.68 9.09
C SER A 117 6.53 -15.55 9.19
N THR A 118 5.76 -15.35 8.14
CA THR A 118 4.59 -14.47 8.11
C THR A 118 3.43 -15.17 8.82
N LEU A 119 3.49 -15.28 10.16
CA LEU A 119 2.52 -16.06 10.95
C LEU A 119 1.15 -15.40 11.15
N GLY A 120 0.95 -14.16 10.70
CA GLY A 120 -0.40 -13.65 10.49
C GLY A 120 -0.72 -13.69 9.01
N SER A 121 -1.99 -13.92 8.69
CA SER A 121 -2.53 -13.93 7.34
C SER A 121 -1.92 -12.79 6.52
N ALA A 122 -0.91 -13.12 5.71
CA ALA A 122 -0.27 -12.13 4.86
C ALA A 122 -1.37 -11.53 3.99
N ILE A 123 -1.40 -10.20 3.90
CA ILE A 123 -2.36 -9.53 3.03
C ILE A 123 -1.99 -9.92 1.61
N ASP A 124 -2.89 -10.63 0.94
CA ASP A 124 -2.78 -10.96 -0.47
C ASP A 124 -3.64 -9.96 -1.26
N PRO A 125 -3.05 -9.07 -2.09
CA PRO A 125 -3.82 -8.12 -2.88
C PRO A 125 -4.75 -8.78 -3.92
N CYS A 126 -4.56 -10.08 -4.22
CA CYS A 126 -5.45 -10.87 -5.07
C CYS A 126 -6.65 -11.45 -4.31
N ASP A 127 -6.69 -11.38 -2.98
CA ASP A 127 -7.90 -11.69 -2.22
C ASP A 127 -9.05 -10.76 -2.65
N PRO A 128 -10.25 -11.27 -2.98
CA PRO A 128 -11.32 -10.45 -3.53
C PRO A 128 -11.73 -9.27 -2.63
N ASP A 129 -11.80 -9.47 -1.31
CA ASP A 129 -12.24 -8.44 -0.38
C ASP A 129 -11.20 -7.32 -0.26
N ILE A 130 -9.91 -7.69 -0.26
CA ILE A 130 -8.79 -6.74 -0.27
C ILE A 130 -8.73 -6.02 -1.61
N SER A 131 -8.74 -6.76 -2.72
CA SER A 131 -8.68 -6.24 -4.09
C SER A 131 -9.77 -5.22 -4.35
N ASP A 132 -11.00 -5.48 -3.91
CA ASP A 132 -12.11 -4.54 -4.05
C ASP A 132 -11.85 -3.21 -3.33
N VAL A 133 -11.24 -3.24 -2.14
CA VAL A 133 -10.82 -2.02 -1.42
C VAL A 133 -9.71 -1.30 -2.15
N LEU A 134 -8.68 -2.01 -2.61
CA LEU A 134 -7.56 -1.41 -3.35
C LEU A 134 -8.05 -0.75 -4.64
N MET A 135 -8.92 -1.44 -5.38
CA MET A 135 -9.50 -0.93 -6.62
C MET A 135 -10.42 0.26 -6.39
N LEU A 136 -11.16 0.29 -5.28
CA LEU A 136 -11.96 1.45 -4.88
C LEU A 136 -11.07 2.68 -4.63
N LEU A 137 -10.00 2.51 -3.87
CA LEU A 137 -9.04 3.58 -3.58
C LEU A 137 -8.28 4.04 -4.81
N CYS A 138 -7.80 3.10 -5.63
CA CYS A 138 -7.08 3.41 -6.87
C CYS A 138 -7.93 4.29 -7.81
N ARG A 139 -9.23 4.00 -7.96
CA ARG A 139 -10.14 4.86 -8.74
C ARG A 139 -10.27 6.27 -8.16
N LYS A 140 -10.40 6.40 -6.84
CA LYS A 140 -10.45 7.72 -6.19
C LYS A 140 -9.18 8.53 -6.42
N LEU A 141 -8.03 7.86 -6.45
CA LEU A 141 -6.72 8.49 -6.57
C LEU A 141 -6.28 8.69 -8.02
N GLU A 142 -7.04 8.16 -8.99
CA GLU A 142 -6.58 7.97 -10.36
C GLU A 142 -5.18 7.32 -10.39
N GLY A 143 -4.93 6.39 -9.46
CA GLY A 143 -3.59 5.91 -9.13
C GLY A 143 -3.13 4.69 -9.92
N VAL A 144 -2.07 4.07 -9.41
CA VAL A 144 -1.48 2.83 -9.90
C VAL A 144 -1.32 1.86 -8.73
N ILE A 145 -1.85 0.65 -8.84
CA ILE A 145 -1.63 -0.39 -7.83
C ILE A 145 -0.40 -1.20 -8.23
N HIS A 146 0.55 -1.35 -7.32
CA HIS A 146 1.63 -2.32 -7.40
C HIS A 146 1.40 -3.42 -6.36
N ASP A 147 1.33 -4.67 -6.80
CA ASP A 147 1.19 -5.84 -5.93
C ASP A 147 2.57 -6.34 -5.53
N CYS A 148 2.96 -6.13 -4.26
CA CYS A 148 4.28 -6.50 -3.77
C CYS A 148 4.38 -7.98 -3.36
N VAL A 149 3.27 -8.74 -3.40
CA VAL A 149 3.20 -10.15 -3.01
C VAL A 149 3.23 -11.06 -4.24
N ASN A 150 2.38 -10.76 -5.22
CA ASN A 150 2.22 -11.55 -6.43
C ASN A 150 2.96 -10.94 -7.64
N GLY A 151 3.43 -9.70 -7.51
CA GLY A 151 3.94 -8.92 -8.62
C GLY A 151 2.83 -8.38 -9.51
N GLY A 152 3.21 -7.48 -10.41
CA GLY A 152 2.32 -6.89 -11.39
C GLY A 152 1.78 -5.52 -10.98
N VAL A 153 1.34 -4.79 -12.01
CA VAL A 153 0.83 -3.44 -11.88
C VAL A 153 -0.56 -3.34 -12.49
N THR A 154 -1.49 -2.72 -11.77
CA THR A 154 -2.86 -2.50 -12.22
C THR A 154 -3.20 -1.01 -12.26
N VAL A 155 -3.81 -0.59 -13.36
CA VAL A 155 -4.34 0.77 -13.56
C VAL A 155 -5.84 0.73 -13.86
N ARG A 156 -6.56 1.78 -13.48
CA ARG A 156 -7.94 2.05 -13.90
C ARG A 156 -8.17 3.53 -14.17
#